data_AF-A0A3A0F565-F1
#
_entry.id   AF-A0A3A0F565-F1
#
_cell.length_a   1.000
_cell.length_b   1.000
_cell.length_c   1.000
_cell.angle_alpha   90.00
_cell.angle_beta   90.00
_cell.angle_gamma   90.00
#
_symmetry.space_group_name_H-M   'P 1'
#
loop_
_entity.id
_entity.type
_entity.pdbx_description
1 polymer ?
#
loop_
_entity_poly.entity_id
_entity_poly.type
_entity_poly.pdbx_seq_one_letter_code
_entity_poly.pdbx_strand_id
1 'polypeptide(L)'
;MIATTKSKPVEVPCEAELLLPWLVTGRLGTAEARRVRAALARDPDLARDYTAVQEEYNETILLHDALGGPSPRAMHNLFTAIESEPLPARARKGRAARMLAVLSPPLLAFAAAAALIVLLVQAAVFGARVL
;
A
#
# COMPACT_ATOMS: atom_id res chain seq x y z
N MET A 1 -32.47 10.06 36.45
CA MET A 1 -32.99 10.85 35.31
C MET A 1 -32.03 10.64 34.15
N ILE A 2 -32.42 9.87 33.14
CA ILE A 2 -31.61 9.63 31.94
C ILE A 2 -31.98 10.67 30.90
N ALA A 3 -31.03 11.53 30.54
CA ALA A 3 -31.19 12.51 29.48
C ALA A 3 -31.39 11.78 28.16
N THR A 4 -32.56 11.96 27.55
CA THR A 4 -32.87 11.46 26.22
C THR A 4 -32.02 12.24 25.22
N THR A 5 -31.02 11.57 24.62
CA THR A 5 -30.23 12.16 23.55
C THR A 5 -31.13 12.26 22.32
N LYS A 6 -31.36 13.50 21.85
CA LYS A 6 -32.14 13.81 20.66
C LYS A 6 -31.37 13.26 19.45
N SER A 7 -31.80 12.11 18.92
CA SER A 7 -31.25 11.57 17.68
C SER A 7 -31.51 12.55 16.53
N LYS A 8 -30.47 13.24 16.07
CA LYS A 8 -30.51 13.91 14.76
C LYS A 8 -30.70 12.83 13.69
N PRO A 9 -31.53 13.05 12.66
CA PRO A 9 -31.56 12.17 11.51
C PRO A 9 -30.14 12.06 10.95
N VAL A 10 -29.66 10.83 10.73
CA VAL A 10 -28.36 10.56 10.13
C VAL A 10 -28.46 10.94 8.66
N GLU A 11 -28.16 12.21 8.36
CA GLU A 11 -27.93 12.66 7.00
C GLU A 11 -26.62 12.00 6.53
N VAL A 12 -26.65 11.38 5.34
CA VAL A 12 -25.49 10.66 4.83
C VAL A 12 -24.39 11.69 4.57
N PRO A 13 -23.22 11.60 5.23
CA PRO A 13 -22.14 12.55 5.06
C PRO A 13 -21.75 12.64 3.58
N CYS A 14 -21.47 13.84 3.12
CA CYS A 14 -20.97 14.01 1.75
C CYS A 14 -19.61 13.31 1.59
N GLU A 15 -19.23 12.94 0.36
CA GLU A 15 -17.99 12.20 0.11
C GLU A 15 -16.75 12.91 0.70
N ALA A 16 -16.72 14.24 0.68
CA ALA A 16 -15.62 15.02 1.27
C ALA A 16 -15.55 14.91 2.80
N GLU A 17 -16.70 14.81 3.48
CA GLU A 17 -16.82 14.65 4.94
C GLU A 17 -16.33 13.27 5.38
N LEU A 18 -16.66 12.22 4.61
CA LEU A 18 -16.17 10.85 4.85
C LEU A 18 -14.65 10.73 4.76
N LEU A 19 -14.00 11.63 4.00
CA LEU A 19 -12.55 11.62 3.80
C LEU A 19 -11.78 12.41 4.87
N LEU A 20 -12.45 13.15 5.77
CA LEU A 20 -11.78 13.97 6.78
C LEU A 20 -10.86 13.17 7.74
N PRO A 21 -11.25 11.98 8.26
CA PRO A 21 -10.35 11.19 9.10
C PRO A 21 -9.06 10.76 8.38
N TRP A 22 -9.18 10.45 7.09
CA TRP A 22 -8.03 10.08 6.25
C TRP A 22 -7.15 11.30 5.93
N LEU A 23 -7.74 12.49 5.84
CA LEU A 23 -7.01 13.74 5.67
C LEU A 23 -6.20 14.09 6.93
N VAL A 24 -6.80 13.96 8.12
CA VAL A 24 -6.15 14.22 9.42
C VAL A 24 -4.96 13.27 9.63
N THR A 25 -5.14 11.98 9.34
CA THR A 25 -4.08 10.97 9.47
C THR A 25 -3.01 11.05 8.36
N GLY A 26 -3.18 11.93 7.36
CA GLY A 26 -2.26 12.08 6.24
C GLY A 26 -2.23 10.90 5.26
N ARG A 27 -3.25 10.04 5.28
CA ARG A 27 -3.31 8.79 4.50
C ARG A 27 -3.95 8.95 3.12
N LEU A 28 -4.54 10.11 2.82
CA LEU A 28 -5.08 10.40 1.49
C LEU A 28 -3.96 10.57 0.44
N GLY A 29 -4.23 10.13 -0.79
CA GLY A 29 -3.36 10.42 -1.92
C GLY A 29 -3.27 11.92 -2.20
N THR A 30 -2.17 12.38 -2.81
CA THR A 30 -1.89 13.81 -3.00
C THR A 30 -2.94 14.58 -3.80
N ALA A 31 -3.52 13.94 -4.83
CA ALA A 31 -4.57 14.53 -5.66
C ALA A 31 -5.90 14.63 -4.89
N GLU A 32 -6.24 13.59 -4.13
CA GLU A 32 -7.46 13.51 -3.34
C GLU A 32 -7.44 14.47 -2.16
N ALA A 33 -6.34 14.49 -1.40
CA ALA A 33 -6.15 15.43 -0.32
C ALA A 33 -6.26 16.89 -0.80
N ARG A 34 -5.84 17.19 -2.04
CA ARG A 34 -6.00 18.52 -2.64
C ARG A 34 -7.46 18.85 -2.95
N ARG A 35 -8.24 17.88 -3.45
CA ARG A 35 -9.67 18.07 -3.69
C ARG A 35 -10.43 18.31 -2.39
N VAL A 36 -10.17 17.51 -1.36
CA VAL A 36 -10.80 17.66 -0.04
C VAL A 36 -10.43 19.00 0.60
N ARG A 37 -9.14 19.41 0.53
CA ARG A 37 -8.72 20.75 0.99
C ARG A 37 -9.39 21.90 0.22
N ALA A 38 -9.63 21.74 -1.08
CA ALA A 38 -10.37 22.74 -1.85
C ALA A 38 -11.85 22.79 -1.46
N ALA A 39 -12.46 21.66 -1.08
CA ALA A 39 -13.82 21.61 -0.55
C ALA A 39 -13.90 22.30 0.82
N LEU A 40 -12.94 22.04 1.72
CA LEU A 40 -12.83 22.72 3.02
C LEU A 40 -12.74 24.25 2.89
N ALA A 41 -12.06 24.75 1.86
CA ALA A 41 -11.97 26.20 1.62
C ALA A 41 -13.28 26.83 1.15
N ARG A 42 -14.22 26.03 0.62
CA ARG A 42 -15.50 26.49 0.07
C ARG A 42 -16.67 26.28 1.02
N ASP A 43 -16.55 25.31 1.91
CA ASP A 43 -17.60 24.87 2.83
C ASP A 43 -17.15 25.08 4.29
N PRO A 44 -17.68 26.10 4.98
CA PRO A 44 -17.33 26.39 6.37
C PRO A 44 -17.87 25.34 7.36
N ASP A 45 -18.96 24.64 7.03
CA ASP A 45 -19.48 23.57 7.88
C ASP A 45 -18.54 22.37 7.85
N LEU A 46 -18.09 21.99 6.64
CA LEU A 46 -17.07 20.94 6.47
C LEU A 46 -15.75 21.29 7.18
N ALA A 47 -15.36 22.58 7.19
CA ALA A 47 -14.16 23.04 7.89
C ALA A 47 -14.29 22.94 9.42
N ARG A 48 -15.48 23.21 9.97
CA ARG A 48 -15.76 22.99 11.39
C ARG A 48 -15.66 21.51 11.74
N ASP A 49 -16.25 20.65 10.91
CA ASP A 49 -16.24 19.21 11.15
C ASP A 49 -14.81 18.63 11.04
N TYR A 50 -13.99 19.15 10.12
CA TYR A 50 -12.55 18.84 10.07
C TYR A 50 -11.81 19.21 11.36
N THR A 51 -12.12 20.37 11.94
CA THR A 51 -11.51 20.82 13.20
C THR A 51 -11.88 19.88 14.34
N ALA A 52 -13.14 19.45 14.43
CA ALA A 52 -13.58 18.49 15.44
C ALA A 52 -12.87 17.13 15.30
N VAL A 53 -12.73 16.61 14.07
CA VAL A 53 -12.00 15.36 13.82
C VAL A 53 -10.51 15.51 14.18
N GLN A 54 -9.93 16.69 13.96
CA GLN A 54 -8.53 16.96 14.34
C GLN A 54 -8.34 16.99 15.85
N GLU A 55 -9.29 17.55 16.60
CA GLU A 55 -9.29 17.54 18.07
C GLU A 55 -9.37 16.11 18.61
N GLU A 56 -10.33 15.31 18.14
CA GLU A 56 -10.47 13.90 18.54
C GLU A 56 -9.21 13.07 18.25
N TYR A 57 -8.59 13.29 17.10
CA TYR A 57 -7.33 12.62 16.75
C TYR A 57 -6.18 13.02 17.69
N ASN A 58 -6.08 14.31 18.03
CA ASN A 58 -5.06 14.78 18.96
C ASN A 58 -5.28 14.22 20.37
N GLU A 59 -6.52 14.14 20.84
CA GLU A 59 -6.85 13.49 22.12
C GLU A 59 -6.43 12.02 22.12
N THR A 60 -6.63 11.31 21.01
CA THR A 60 -6.19 9.92 20.85
C THR A 60 -4.67 9.79 20.93
N ILE A 61 -3.92 10.71 20.32
CA ILE A 61 -2.46 10.77 20.44
C ILE A 61 -2.06 10.99 21.89
N LEU A 62 -2.65 11.97 22.57
CA LEU A 62 -2.33 12.28 23.97
C LEU A 62 -2.59 11.11 24.91
N LEU A 63 -3.71 10.39 24.70
CA LEU A 63 -4.03 9.18 25.46
C LEU A 63 -2.98 8.08 25.24
N HIS A 64 -2.54 7.89 23.99
CA HIS A 64 -1.50 6.91 23.66
C HIS A 64 -0.13 7.30 24.20
N ASP A 65 0.25 8.57 24.11
CA ASP A 65 1.52 9.07 24.63
C ASP A 65 1.58 8.95 26.16
N ALA A 66 0.43 9.08 26.85
CA ALA A 66 0.33 8.85 28.28
C ALA A 66 0.62 7.39 28.69
N LEU A 67 0.49 6.41 27.78
CA LEU A 67 0.90 5.02 28.04
C LEU A 67 2.44 4.87 28.10
N GLY A 68 3.18 5.92 27.72
CA GLY A 68 4.63 5.97 27.77
C GLY A 68 5.30 5.44 26.50
N GLY A 69 6.59 5.78 26.37
CA GLY A 69 7.41 5.35 25.24
C GLY A 69 7.84 3.88 25.33
N PRO A 70 8.41 3.33 24.24
CA PRO A 70 8.96 1.99 24.24
C PRO A 70 10.09 1.85 25.28
N SER A 71 10.26 0.63 25.83
CA SER A 71 11.36 0.36 26.77
C SER A 71 12.74 0.61 26.13
N PRO A 72 13.79 0.97 26.90
CA PRO A 72 15.14 1.18 26.37
C PRO A 72 15.66 -0.01 25.54
N ARG A 73 15.31 -1.23 25.95
CA ARG A 73 15.66 -2.46 25.21
C ARG A 73 14.92 -2.56 23.88
N ALA A 74 13.62 -2.25 23.83
CA ALA A 74 12.86 -2.24 22.59
C ALA A 74 13.40 -1.18 21.62
N MET A 75 13.75 0.00 22.13
CA MET A 75 14.37 1.06 21.34
C MET A 75 15.74 0.65 20.79
N HIS A 76 16.60 0.06 21.62
CA HIS A 76 17.91 -0.44 21.18
C HIS A 76 17.78 -1.52 20.10
N ASN A 77 16.87 -2.49 20.29
CA ASN A 77 16.63 -3.54 19.31
C ASN A 77 16.18 -2.99 17.96
N LEU A 78 15.33 -1.96 17.96
CA LEU A 78 14.88 -1.30 16.73
C LEU A 78 16.05 -0.65 15.98
N PHE A 79 16.88 0.13 16.68
CA PHE A 79 18.04 0.78 16.05
C PHE A 79 19.05 -0.23 15.51
N THR A 80 19.33 -1.30 16.26
CA THR A 80 20.18 -2.39 15.79
C THR A 80 19.59 -3.06 14.53
N ALA A 81 18.28 -3.26 14.48
CA ALA A 81 17.62 -3.85 13.31
C ALA A 81 17.71 -2.94 12.07
N ILE A 82 17.54 -1.61 12.25
CA ILE A 82 17.70 -0.61 11.18
C ILE A 82 19.15 -0.60 10.67
N GLU A 83 20.15 -0.62 11.56
CA GLU A 83 21.56 -0.68 11.16
C GLU A 83 21.91 -1.97 10.42
N SER A 84 21.25 -3.06 10.79
CA SER A 84 21.41 -4.36 10.13
C SER A 84 20.62 -4.51 8.83
N GLU A 85 19.77 -3.53 8.48
CA GLU A 85 18.87 -3.65 7.34
C GLU A 85 19.70 -3.77 6.06
N PRO A 86 19.65 -4.93 5.37
CA PRO A 86 20.41 -5.09 4.16
C PRO A 86 19.83 -4.15 3.11
N LEU A 87 20.68 -3.38 2.44
CA LEU A 87 20.27 -2.66 1.24
C LEU A 87 19.50 -3.62 0.33
N PRO A 88 18.35 -3.21 -0.23
CA PRO A 88 17.49 -4.10 -1.00
C PRO A 88 18.37 -4.82 -2.00
N ALA A 89 18.49 -6.14 -1.81
CA ALA A 89 19.41 -6.94 -2.60
C ALA A 89 18.96 -6.78 -4.04
N ARG A 90 19.73 -6.02 -4.83
CA ARG A 90 19.41 -5.81 -6.24
C ARG A 90 19.36 -7.18 -6.84
N ALA A 91 18.14 -7.64 -7.19
CA ALA A 91 17.92 -9.00 -7.66
C ALA A 91 18.98 -9.28 -8.72
N ARG A 92 19.96 -10.13 -8.38
CA ARG A 92 21.10 -10.38 -9.23
C ARG A 92 20.55 -11.27 -10.33
N LYS A 93 19.95 -10.65 -11.35
CA LYS A 93 19.46 -11.33 -12.55
C LYS A 93 20.60 -12.22 -13.00
N GLY A 94 20.42 -13.54 -12.86
CA GLY A 94 21.44 -14.53 -13.21
C GLY A 94 21.91 -14.30 -14.65
N ARG A 95 23.09 -14.81 -15.02
CA ARG A 95 23.62 -14.59 -16.38
C ARG A 95 22.58 -14.91 -17.47
N ALA A 96 21.78 -15.96 -17.27
CA ALA A 96 20.65 -16.31 -18.14
C ALA A 96 19.62 -15.19 -18.27
N ALA A 97 19.14 -14.61 -17.17
CA ALA A 97 18.18 -13.51 -17.20
C ALA A 97 18.76 -12.24 -17.86
N ARG A 98 20.08 -12.01 -17.77
CA ARG A 98 20.75 -10.91 -18.49
C ARG A 98 20.85 -11.20 -19.99
N MET A 99 21.12 -12.44 -20.39
CA MET A 99 21.15 -12.82 -21.81
C MET A 99 19.75 -12.76 -22.44
N LEU A 100 18.72 -13.21 -21.71
CA LEU A 100 17.33 -13.13 -22.15
C LEU A 100 16.80 -11.69 -22.19
N ALA A 101 17.33 -10.79 -21.36
CA ALA A 101 16.95 -9.38 -21.36
C ALA A 101 17.36 -8.61 -22.63
N VAL A 102 18.29 -9.16 -23.44
CA VAL A 102 18.68 -8.57 -24.73
C VAL A 102 17.67 -8.95 -25.83
N LEU A 103 16.87 -10.00 -25.64
CA LEU A 103 15.83 -10.40 -26.59
C LEU A 103 14.55 -9.56 -26.37
N SER A 104 13.98 -9.09 -27.48
CA SER A 104 12.66 -8.44 -27.47
C SER A 104 11.57 -9.45 -27.04
N PRO A 105 10.56 -9.04 -26.24
CA PRO A 105 9.48 -9.92 -25.78
C PRO A 105 8.82 -10.83 -26.84
N PRO A 106 8.48 -10.35 -28.06
CA PRO A 106 7.94 -11.23 -29.11
C PRO A 106 8.93 -12.32 -29.55
N LEU A 107 10.23 -12.05 -29.57
CA LEU A 107 11.26 -12.99 -30.02
C LEU A 107 11.41 -14.17 -29.04
N LEU A 108 11.29 -13.89 -27.74
CA LEU A 108 11.26 -14.90 -26.68
C LEU A 108 10.07 -15.85 -26.83
N ALA A 109 8.89 -15.33 -27.17
CA ALA A 109 7.69 -16.14 -27.37
C ALA A 109 7.85 -17.10 -28.56
N PHE A 110 8.37 -16.62 -29.70
CA PHE A 110 8.66 -17.47 -30.86
C PHE A 110 9.73 -18.52 -30.56
N ALA A 111 10.81 -18.14 -29.85
CA ALA A 111 11.85 -19.08 -29.46
C ALA A 111 11.33 -20.18 -28.52
N ALA A 112 10.48 -19.82 -27.55
CA ALA A 112 9.86 -20.79 -26.65
C ALA A 112 8.91 -21.74 -27.39
N ALA A 113 8.10 -21.22 -28.32
CA ALA A 113 7.21 -22.04 -29.15
C ALA A 113 7.99 -23.02 -30.03
N ALA A 114 9.07 -22.56 -30.67
CA ALA A 114 9.95 -23.41 -31.46
C ALA A 114 10.61 -24.50 -30.62
N ALA A 115 11.11 -24.16 -29.42
CA ALA A 115 11.70 -25.12 -28.49
C ALA A 115 10.69 -26.20 -28.05
N LEU A 116 9.44 -25.82 -27.79
CA LEU A 116 8.37 -26.77 -27.44
C LEU A 116 8.09 -27.75 -28.59
N ILE A 117 8.03 -27.27 -29.83
CA ILE A 117 7.85 -28.11 -31.02
C ILE A 117 8.99 -29.12 -31.15
N VAL A 118 10.23 -28.67 -30.99
CA VAL A 118 11.41 -29.56 -31.03
C VAL A 118 11.30 -30.65 -29.96
N LEU A 119 10.88 -30.29 -28.75
CA LEU A 119 10.76 -31.23 -27.63
C LEU A 119 9.66 -32.26 -27.88
N LEU A 120 8.53 -31.86 -28.48
CA LEU A 120 7.47 -32.78 -28.89
C LEU A 120 7.94 -33.75 -29.99
N VAL A 121 8.68 -33.25 -30.98
CA VAL A 121 9.25 -34.09 -32.04
C VAL A 121 10.25 -35.09 -31.45
N GLN A 122 11.12 -34.65 -30.55
CA GLN A 122 12.05 -35.54 -29.84
C GLN A 122 11.32 -36.61 -29.04
N ALA A 123 10.30 -36.23 -28.28
CA ALA A 123 9.48 -37.16 -27.50
C ALA A 123 8.78 -38.19 -28.39
N ALA A 124 8.25 -37.79 -29.54
CA ALA A 124 7.62 -38.69 -30.50
C ALA A 124 8.63 -39.70 -31.09
N VAL A 125 9.83 -39.24 -31.46
CA VAL A 125 10.90 -40.10 -31.98
C VAL A 125 11.37 -41.10 -30.92
N PHE A 126 11.51 -40.67 -29.66
CA PHE A 126 11.87 -41.58 -28.57
C PHE A 126 10.74 -42.58 -28.28
N GLY A 127 9.49 -42.12 -28.21
CA GLY A 127 8.33 -43.00 -28.01
C GLY A 127 8.19 -44.05 -29.10
N ALA A 128 8.44 -43.69 -30.36
CA ALA A 128 8.40 -44.61 -31.50
C ALA A 128 9.53 -45.66 -31.51
N ARG A 129 10.60 -45.48 -30.72
CA ARG A 129 11.70 -46.47 -30.59
C ARG A 129 11.60 -47.34 -29.34
N VAL A 130 10.74 -46.98 -28.39
CA VAL A 130 10.53 -47.71 -27.14
C VAL A 130 9.33 -48.67 -27.26
N LEU A 131 8.46 -48.46 -28.25
CA LEU A 131 7.40 -49.38 -28.66
C LEU A 131 7.91 -50.45 -29.64
#